data_AF-A0AAU8CZY4-F1
#
_entry.id   AF-A0AAU8CZY4-F1
#
_cell.length_a   1.000
_cell.length_b   1.000
_cell.length_c   1.000
_cell.angle_alpha   90.00
_cell.angle_beta   90.00
_cell.angle_gamma   90.00
#
_symmetry.space_group_name_H-M   'P 1'
#
loop_
_entity.id
_entity.type
_entity.pdbx_description
1 polymer ?
#
loop_
_entity_poly.entity_id
_entity_poly.type
_entity_poly.pdbx_seq_one_letter_code
_entity_poly.pdbx_strand_id
1 'polypeptide(L)'
;MSKLYLCFSAALIFNPVTYAHAQAAPSVQTVVDACSGNDAACSQAARDYLAALRDANLPSEQYDQGVADLVVALATTAANDEVCDDSDRLAAAAISLASTFTTNVAQRAQIDDIAVAVNNCTEIETAALTSPAAEAASPN
;
A
#
# COMPACT_ATOMS: atom_id res chain seq x y z
N MET A 1 14.32 -61.91 -7.94
CA MET A 1 13.22 -61.04 -7.48
C MET A 1 13.13 -61.18 -5.96
N SER A 2 13.25 -60.21 -5.08
CA SER A 2 13.60 -58.78 -5.13
C SER A 2 14.10 -58.44 -3.72
N LYS A 3 15.16 -57.63 -3.61
CA LYS A 3 15.50 -56.91 -2.38
C LYS A 3 14.79 -55.56 -2.48
N LEU A 4 13.90 -55.24 -1.55
CA LEU A 4 13.35 -53.88 -1.43
C LEU A 4 13.81 -53.24 -0.13
N TYR A 5 14.27 -52.00 -0.31
CA TYR A 5 14.97 -51.13 0.62
C TYR A 5 14.07 -50.61 1.74
N LEU A 6 14.68 -50.46 2.91
CA LEU A 6 14.26 -49.56 3.99
C LEU A 6 14.22 -48.11 3.48
N CYS A 7 13.22 -47.34 3.90
CA CYS A 7 13.40 -45.92 4.20
C CYS A 7 12.51 -45.51 5.36
N PHE A 8 13.15 -44.76 6.25
CA PHE A 8 12.81 -44.42 7.62
C PHE A 8 11.53 -43.58 7.79
N SER A 9 10.84 -43.83 8.88
CA SER A 9 9.84 -42.95 9.49
C SER A 9 10.46 -41.59 9.88
N ALA A 10 9.83 -40.51 9.44
CA ALA A 10 9.83 -39.22 10.13
C ALA A 10 8.56 -38.45 9.75
N ALA A 11 7.43 -38.86 10.32
CA ALA A 11 6.26 -37.99 10.37
C ALA A 11 6.57 -36.87 11.36
N LEU A 12 7.16 -35.78 10.87
CA LEU A 12 7.16 -34.51 11.58
C LEU A 12 5.71 -34.03 11.62
N ILE A 13 5.05 -34.29 12.74
CA ILE A 13 3.83 -33.61 13.14
C ILE A 13 4.24 -32.16 13.42
N PHE A 14 4.35 -31.36 12.36
CA PHE A 14 4.29 -29.92 12.52
C PHE A 14 2.86 -29.61 12.95
N ASN A 15 2.71 -29.47 14.26
CA ASN A 15 1.59 -28.82 14.90
C ASN A 15 1.49 -27.42 14.28
N PRO A 16 0.52 -27.10 13.39
CA PRO A 16 0.31 -25.72 13.06
C PRO A 16 -0.36 -25.14 14.31
N VAL A 17 0.46 -24.49 15.14
CA VAL A 17 -0.03 -23.44 16.02
C VAL A 17 -1.00 -22.64 15.15
N THR A 18 -2.28 -22.69 15.51
CA THR A 18 -3.32 -21.87 14.91
C THR A 18 -2.92 -20.43 15.20
N TYR A 19 -2.07 -19.89 14.34
CA TYR A 19 -1.89 -18.46 14.18
C TYR A 19 -3.29 -17.95 13.88
N ALA A 20 -3.84 -17.22 14.84
CA ALA A 20 -4.98 -16.35 14.63
C ALA A 20 -4.83 -15.72 13.25
N HIS A 21 -5.90 -15.74 12.46
CA HIS A 21 -5.94 -15.13 11.14
C HIS A 21 -5.44 -13.69 11.23
N ALA A 22 -4.14 -13.47 11.05
CA ALA A 22 -3.62 -12.21 10.59
C ALA A 22 -4.18 -12.12 9.17
N GLN A 23 -5.31 -11.43 9.04
CA GLN A 23 -5.83 -11.07 7.74
C GLN A 23 -4.66 -10.38 7.03
N ALA A 24 -4.20 -10.97 5.92
CA ALA A 24 -3.16 -10.35 5.12
C ALA A 24 -3.62 -8.93 4.80
N ALA A 25 -2.74 -7.94 4.96
CA ALA A 25 -3.02 -6.57 4.58
C ALA A 25 -3.63 -6.56 3.16
N PRO A 26 -4.69 -5.77 2.90
CA PRO A 26 -5.14 -5.60 1.52
C PRO A 26 -3.96 -5.12 0.68
N SER A 27 -3.94 -5.46 -0.61
CA SER A 27 -2.89 -4.97 -1.50
C SER A 27 -3.17 -3.50 -1.88
N VAL A 28 -2.14 -2.76 -2.32
CA VAL A 28 -2.35 -1.40 -2.88
C VAL A 28 -3.39 -1.44 -4.01
N GLN A 29 -3.34 -2.46 -4.87
CA GLN A 29 -4.30 -2.63 -5.97
C GLN A 29 -5.74 -2.78 -5.45
N THR A 30 -5.94 -3.47 -4.32
CA THR A 30 -7.26 -3.61 -3.70
C THR A 30 -7.83 -2.25 -3.28
N VAL A 31 -6.99 -1.32 -2.84
CA VAL A 31 -7.42 0.04 -2.52
C VAL A 31 -7.76 0.81 -3.78
N VAL A 32 -6.91 0.75 -4.81
CA VAL A 32 -7.15 1.38 -6.12
C VAL A 32 -8.49 0.93 -6.70
N ASP A 33 -8.73 -0.39 -6.77
CA ASP A 33 -9.97 -0.96 -7.30
C ASP A 33 -11.21 -0.50 -6.51
N ALA A 34 -11.07 -0.33 -5.18
CA ALA A 34 -12.16 0.16 -4.33
C ALA A 34 -12.45 1.65 -4.56
N CYS A 35 -11.43 2.45 -4.89
CA CYS A 35 -11.55 3.88 -5.15
C CYS A 35 -12.08 4.22 -6.55
N SER A 36 -12.01 3.29 -7.50
CA SER A 36 -12.77 3.38 -8.77
C SER A 36 -14.25 2.99 -8.63
N GLY A 37 -14.72 2.66 -7.41
CA GLY A 37 -16.06 2.16 -7.15
C GLY A 37 -16.94 3.13 -6.38
N ASN A 38 -17.04 2.94 -5.07
CA ASN A 38 -17.92 3.72 -4.17
C ASN A 38 -17.14 4.18 -2.93
N ASP A 39 -17.54 5.32 -2.38
CA ASP A 39 -16.90 6.03 -1.27
C ASP A 39 -16.66 5.13 -0.04
N ALA A 40 -17.70 4.40 0.38
CA ALA A 40 -17.60 3.53 1.54
C ALA A 40 -16.55 2.41 1.37
N ALA A 41 -16.39 1.90 0.15
CA ALA A 41 -15.42 0.86 -0.16
C ALA A 41 -14.00 1.42 -0.20
N CYS A 42 -13.80 2.55 -0.90
CA CYS A 42 -12.50 3.22 -1.00
C CYS A 42 -11.94 3.60 0.37
N SER A 43 -12.74 4.32 1.17
CA SER A 43 -12.30 4.80 2.47
C SER A 43 -12.03 3.65 3.45
N GLN A 44 -12.78 2.56 3.37
CA GLN A 44 -12.54 1.38 4.19
C GLN A 44 -11.28 0.63 3.76
N ALA A 45 -11.09 0.38 2.46
CA ALA A 45 -9.92 -0.30 1.95
C ALA A 45 -8.63 0.47 2.27
N ALA A 46 -8.63 1.80 2.12
CA ALA A 46 -7.50 2.64 2.50
C ALA A 46 -7.19 2.58 4.00
N ARG A 47 -8.22 2.64 4.86
CA ARG A 47 -8.06 2.47 6.32
C ARG A 47 -7.47 1.11 6.67
N ASP A 48 -7.97 0.04 6.06
CA ASP A 48 -7.52 -1.33 6.33
C ASP A 48 -6.07 -1.54 5.88
N TYR A 49 -5.69 -0.98 4.73
CA TYR A 49 -4.30 -0.99 4.24
C TYR A 49 -3.35 -0.28 5.22
N LEU A 50 -3.68 0.96 5.58
CA LEU A 50 -2.83 1.78 6.44
C LEU A 50 -2.74 1.24 7.87
N ALA A 51 -3.85 0.69 8.39
CA ALA A 51 -3.85 -0.01 9.68
C ALA A 51 -2.96 -1.25 9.65
N ALA A 52 -3.05 -2.05 8.60
CA ALA A 52 -2.21 -3.24 8.45
C ALA A 52 -0.71 -2.89 8.29
N LEU A 53 -0.38 -1.81 7.56
CA LEU A 53 1.00 -1.28 7.49
C LEU A 53 1.53 -0.91 8.87
N ARG A 54 0.72 -0.22 9.68
CA ARG A 54 1.08 0.16 11.05
C ARG A 54 1.28 -1.07 11.94
N ASP A 55 0.38 -2.04 11.84
CA ASP A 55 0.37 -3.23 12.68
C ASP A 55 1.49 -4.24 12.28
N ALA A 56 2.06 -4.10 11.08
CA ALA A 56 3.21 -4.88 10.62
C ALA A 56 4.52 -4.56 11.36
N ASN A 57 4.56 -3.49 12.18
CA ASN A 57 5.71 -3.10 12.99
C ASN A 57 7.03 -2.99 12.19
N LEU A 58 6.93 -2.40 10.99
CA LEU A 58 8.04 -2.21 10.06
C LEU A 58 9.00 -1.10 10.54
N PRO A 59 10.26 -1.10 10.09
CA PRO A 59 11.13 0.07 10.19
C PRO A 59 10.48 1.30 9.56
N SER A 60 10.73 2.49 10.12
CA SER A 60 10.10 3.75 9.71
C SER A 60 10.19 4.01 8.20
N GLU A 61 11.36 3.76 7.61
CA GLU A 61 11.58 3.92 6.18
C GLU A 61 10.70 3.01 5.33
N GLN A 62 10.48 1.76 5.76
CA GLN A 62 9.63 0.81 5.03
C GLN A 62 8.15 1.12 5.22
N TYR A 63 7.76 1.58 6.41
CA TYR A 63 6.40 2.06 6.67
C TYR A 63 6.07 3.27 5.78
N ASP A 64 6.92 4.29 5.81
CA ASP A 64 6.71 5.51 5.02
C ASP A 64 6.81 5.24 3.51
N GLN A 65 7.63 4.28 3.07
CA GLN A 65 7.61 3.81 1.69
C GLN A 65 6.27 3.14 1.33
N GLY A 66 5.71 2.30 2.19
CA GLY A 66 4.39 1.70 1.95
C GLY A 66 3.27 2.74 1.85
N VAL A 67 3.33 3.79 2.68
CA VAL A 67 2.42 4.94 2.56
C VAL A 67 2.62 5.67 1.22
N ALA A 68 3.86 5.93 0.84
CA ALA A 68 4.19 6.58 -0.44
C ALA A 68 3.72 5.73 -1.64
N ASP A 69 3.92 4.42 -1.63
CA ASP A 69 3.50 3.51 -2.69
C ASP A 69 1.98 3.55 -2.92
N LEU A 70 1.18 3.60 -1.85
CA LEU A 70 -0.26 3.77 -1.95
C LEU A 70 -0.61 5.11 -2.60
N VAL A 71 0.01 6.20 -2.16
CA VAL A 71 -0.26 7.55 -2.69
C VAL A 71 0.10 7.62 -4.16
N VAL A 72 1.27 7.10 -4.55
CA VAL A 72 1.72 7.08 -5.95
C VAL A 72 0.75 6.28 -6.81
N ALA A 73 0.29 5.11 -6.35
CA ALA A 73 -0.65 4.29 -7.11
C ALA A 73 -1.98 5.02 -7.37
N LEU A 74 -2.59 5.59 -6.32
CA LEU A 74 -3.85 6.33 -6.44
C LEU A 74 -3.70 7.57 -7.33
N ALA A 75 -2.63 8.33 -7.14
CA ALA A 75 -2.33 9.52 -7.93
C ALA A 75 -2.05 9.18 -9.41
N THR A 76 -1.37 8.06 -9.68
CA THR A 76 -1.11 7.59 -11.04
C THR A 76 -2.39 7.12 -11.72
N THR A 77 -3.29 6.45 -10.99
CA THR A 77 -4.60 6.07 -11.54
C THR A 77 -5.40 7.31 -11.94
N ALA A 78 -5.50 8.31 -11.06
CA ALA A 78 -6.17 9.58 -11.34
C ALA A 78 -5.53 10.33 -12.52
N ALA A 79 -4.19 10.38 -12.59
CA ALA A 79 -3.49 11.03 -13.70
C ALA A 79 -3.71 10.35 -15.07
N ASN A 80 -4.03 9.06 -15.09
CA ASN A 80 -4.35 8.31 -16.30
C ASN A 80 -5.84 8.32 -16.63
N ASP A 81 -6.69 8.79 -15.71
CA ASP A 81 -8.08 9.04 -16.01
C ASP A 81 -8.21 10.37 -16.76
N GLU A 82 -8.79 10.33 -17.96
CA GLU A 82 -9.02 11.52 -18.77
C GLU A 82 -10.26 12.30 -18.29
N VAL A 83 -11.04 11.73 -17.37
CA VAL A 83 -12.27 12.32 -16.85
C VAL A 83 -12.14 12.56 -15.35
N CYS A 84 -12.18 13.83 -14.97
CA CYS A 84 -12.28 14.24 -13.58
C CYS A 84 -13.67 13.90 -13.01
N ASP A 85 -13.79 12.84 -12.22
CA ASP A 85 -15.07 12.39 -11.66
C ASP A 85 -15.03 12.06 -10.16
N ASP A 86 -16.04 11.35 -9.68
CA ASP A 86 -16.12 11.00 -8.27
C ASP A 86 -14.99 10.05 -7.84
N SER A 87 -14.46 9.21 -8.74
CA SER A 87 -13.34 8.31 -8.48
C SER A 87 -12.08 9.09 -8.09
N ASP A 88 -11.80 10.23 -8.72
CA ASP A 88 -10.69 11.10 -8.35
C ASP A 88 -10.88 11.71 -6.96
N ARG A 89 -12.10 12.12 -6.62
CA ARG A 89 -12.41 12.61 -5.27
C ARG A 89 -12.21 11.53 -4.21
N LEU A 90 -12.57 10.28 -4.53
CA LEU A 90 -12.33 9.14 -3.66
C LEU A 90 -10.84 8.85 -3.50
N ALA A 91 -10.09 8.86 -4.60
CA ALA A 91 -8.64 8.73 -4.58
C ALA A 91 -7.99 9.84 -3.74
N ALA A 92 -8.38 11.10 -3.95
CA ALA A 92 -7.91 12.25 -3.16
C ALA A 92 -8.20 12.09 -1.66
N ALA A 93 -9.40 11.63 -1.30
CA ALA A 93 -9.76 11.37 0.10
C ALA A 93 -8.89 10.26 0.72
N ALA A 94 -8.61 9.18 -0.02
CA ALA A 94 -7.72 8.12 0.41
C ALA A 94 -6.25 8.59 0.56
N ILE A 95 -5.78 9.45 -0.35
CA ILE A 95 -4.46 10.09 -0.26
C ILE A 95 -4.38 11.00 0.97
N SER A 96 -5.40 11.82 1.22
CA SER A 96 -5.47 12.67 2.43
C SER A 96 -5.48 11.82 3.70
N LEU A 97 -6.15 10.67 3.70
CA LEU A 97 -6.06 9.73 4.82
C LEU A 97 -4.62 9.22 5.01
N ALA A 98 -3.93 8.87 3.93
CA ALA A 98 -2.53 8.42 3.97
C ALA A 98 -1.59 9.47 4.58
N SER A 99 -1.83 10.77 4.35
CA SER A 99 -1.05 11.86 4.97
C SER A 99 -1.19 11.87 6.49
N THR A 100 -2.34 11.46 7.03
CA THR A 100 -2.52 11.36 8.48
C THR A 100 -1.69 10.25 9.10
N PHE A 101 -1.39 9.21 8.32
CA PHE A 101 -0.67 8.01 8.75
C PHE A 101 0.86 8.12 8.59
N THR A 102 1.40 8.88 7.62
CA THR A 102 2.86 8.99 7.47
C THR A 102 3.54 9.54 8.73
N THR A 103 4.70 8.99 9.07
CA THR A 103 5.55 9.50 10.16
C THR A 103 6.57 10.52 9.69
N ASN A 104 6.77 10.63 8.37
CA ASN A 104 7.67 11.58 7.75
C ASN A 104 6.96 12.93 7.50
N VAL A 105 7.36 13.94 8.27
CA VAL A 105 6.78 15.29 8.19
C VAL A 105 7.02 15.95 6.82
N ALA A 106 8.14 15.65 6.15
CA ALA A 106 8.43 16.20 4.82
C ALA A 106 7.52 15.58 3.76
N GLN A 107 7.27 14.27 3.83
CA GLN A 107 6.34 13.59 2.92
C GLN A 107 4.89 14.00 3.18
N ARG A 108 4.50 14.25 4.44
CA ARG A 108 3.12 14.65 4.77
C ARG A 108 2.61 15.83 3.93
N ALA A 109 3.40 16.91 3.85
CA ALA A 109 3.02 18.09 3.06
C ALA A 109 2.86 17.76 1.57
N GLN A 110 3.76 16.94 1.01
CA GLN A 110 3.70 16.51 -0.38
C GLN A 110 2.48 15.61 -0.66
N ILE A 111 2.15 14.71 0.26
CA ILE A 111 0.96 13.86 0.16
C ILE A 111 -0.32 14.73 0.17
N ASP A 112 -0.38 15.75 1.04
CA ASP A 112 -1.51 16.68 1.08
C ASP A 112 -1.64 17.48 -0.24
N ASP A 113 -0.53 17.96 -0.80
CA ASP A 113 -0.52 18.67 -2.08
C ASP A 113 -1.00 17.77 -3.23
N ILE A 114 -0.57 16.49 -3.25
CA ILE A 114 -1.05 15.50 -4.22
C ILE A 114 -2.54 15.23 -4.06
N ALA A 115 -3.06 15.12 -2.83
CA ALA A 115 -4.49 14.97 -2.61
C ALA A 115 -5.28 16.15 -3.19
N VAL A 116 -4.79 17.38 -3.01
CA VAL A 116 -5.40 18.59 -3.57
C VAL A 116 -5.35 18.58 -5.10
N ALA A 117 -4.20 18.19 -5.68
CA ALA A 117 -4.04 18.12 -7.13
C ALA A 117 -4.98 17.10 -7.77
N VAL A 118 -5.08 15.90 -7.19
CA VAL A 118 -6.02 14.85 -7.61
C VAL A 118 -7.47 15.34 -7.49
N ASN A 119 -7.86 15.92 -6.36
CA ASN A 119 -9.24 16.41 -6.17
C ASN A 119 -9.63 17.52 -7.16
N ASN A 120 -8.66 18.34 -7.57
CA ASN A 120 -8.88 19.44 -8.50
C ASN A 120 -8.60 19.05 -9.95
N CYS A 121 -8.16 17.81 -10.20
CA CYS A 121 -7.76 17.29 -11.50
C CYS A 121 -6.76 18.22 -12.21
N THR A 122 -5.78 18.69 -11.44
CA THR A 122 -4.66 19.48 -11.93
C THR A 122 -3.43 18.59 -12.14
N GLU A 123 -2.31 19.17 -12.56
CA GLU A 123 -1.05 18.44 -12.69
C GLU A 123 -0.65 17.76 -11.36
N ILE A 124 -0.32 16.47 -11.44
CA ILE A 124 0.01 15.60 -10.30
C ILE A 124 1.51 15.32 -10.32
N GLU A 125 2.22 15.76 -9.28
CA GLU A 125 3.66 15.52 -9.11
C GLU A 125 3.92 14.54 -7.96
N THR A 126 4.32 13.31 -8.27
CA THR A 126 4.62 12.26 -7.27
C THR A 126 6.10 11.98 -7.08
N ALA A 127 6.97 12.54 -7.93
CA ALA A 127 8.41 12.29 -7.92
C ALA A 127 9.10 12.67 -6.60
N ALA A 128 8.48 13.54 -5.80
CA ALA A 128 9.02 13.96 -4.52
C ALA A 128 8.74 12.95 -3.38
N LEU A 129 7.79 12.01 -3.57
CA LEU A 129 7.44 11.00 -2.56
C LEU A 129 8.33 9.76 -2.58
N THR A 130 8.98 9.45 -3.70
CA THR A 130 9.97 8.38 -3.75
C THR A 130 11.13 8.74 -2.85
N SER A 131 11.30 7.98 -1.76
CA SER A 131 12.32 8.23 -0.76
C SER A 131 13.72 8.30 -1.40
N PRO A 132 14.64 9.17 -0.93
CA PRO A 132 16.02 9.21 -1.40
C PRO A 132 16.80 7.89 -1.19
N ALA A 133 16.21 6.92 -0.48
CA ALA A 133 16.74 5.55 -0.38
C ALA A 133 16.74 4.78 -1.72
N ALA A 134 15.84 5.12 -2.66
CA ALA A 134 15.86 4.52 -4.00
C ALA A 134 17.06 5.01 -4.83
N GLU A 135 17.48 6.27 -4.64
CA GLU A 135 18.66 6.85 -5.29
C GLU A 135 19.98 6.39 -4.66
N ALA A 136 19.98 6.09 -3.35
CA ALA A 136 21.16 5.52 -2.66
C ALA A 136 21.46 4.06 -3.05
N ALA A 137 20.54 3.38 -3.78
CA ALA A 137 20.72 2.01 -4.27
C ALA A 137 21.20 1.94 -5.73
N SER A 138 21.55 3.07 -6.37
CA SER A 138 22.17 3.06 -7.69
C SER A 138 23.70 2.98 -7.56
N PRO A 139 24.34 1.80 -7.68
CA PRO A 139 25.78 1.73 -7.75
C PRO A 139 26.27 2.43 -9.03
N ASN A 140 27.30 3.26 -8.88
CA ASN A 140 28.24 3.57 -9.96
C ASN A 140 28.80 2.29 -10.57
#